data_AF-A0A936HE54-F1
#
_entry.id   AF-A0A936HE54-F1
#
_cell.length_a   1.000
_cell.length_b   1.000
_cell.length_c   1.000
_cell.angle_alpha   90.00
_cell.angle_beta   90.00
_cell.angle_gamma   90.00
#
_symmetry.space_group_name_H-M   'P 1'
#
loop_
_entity.id
_entity.type
_entity.pdbx_description
1 polymer ?
#
loop_
_entity_poly.entity_id
_entity_poly.type
_entity_poly.pdbx_seq_one_letter_code
_entity_poly.pdbx_strand_id
1 'polypeptide(L)'
;MVATALSLPFLPVQAAELKIGFVSIAEILKSAPQAEAASKRLEKEFAPRQKGLVEAQKALRKQEERLSKDGAVMGDSQRRSLEGDIRNQARELKRTSDEFREDFNLRRNEELGKFQKEVLEVINGVAKEEGFDLIVNDGATLYVSSQVDVTKKVLSRLTSK
;
A
#
# COMPACT_ATOMS: atom_id res chain seq x y z
N MET A 1 -43.20 -64.26 26.40
CA MET A 1 -42.56 -63.61 25.24
C MET A 1 -41.72 -62.46 25.77
N VAL A 2 -40.40 -62.57 25.72
CA VAL A 2 -39.46 -61.54 26.20
C VAL A 2 -39.11 -60.67 25.00
N ALA A 3 -39.52 -59.40 25.02
CA ALA A 3 -39.18 -58.43 24.00
C ALA A 3 -37.81 -57.82 24.35
N THR A 4 -36.76 -58.34 23.70
CA THR A 4 -35.39 -57.82 23.80
C THR A 4 -35.30 -56.52 23.01
N ALA A 5 -35.29 -55.38 23.71
CA ALA A 5 -35.04 -54.08 23.11
C ALA A 5 -33.55 -53.94 22.77
N LEU A 6 -33.25 -53.83 21.46
CA LEU A 6 -31.91 -53.66 20.93
C LEU A 6 -31.52 -52.18 21.02
N SER A 7 -30.69 -51.80 22.01
CA SER A 7 -30.14 -50.45 22.14
C SER A 7 -28.91 -50.28 21.23
N LEU A 8 -29.00 -49.45 20.20
CA LEU A 8 -27.83 -49.05 19.39
C LEU A 8 -26.92 -48.11 20.22
N PRO A 9 -25.59 -48.34 20.23
CA PRO A 9 -24.65 -47.41 20.85
C PRO A 9 -24.56 -46.12 20.01
N PHE A 10 -24.82 -44.98 20.66
CA PHE A 10 -24.52 -43.66 20.12
C PHE A 10 -23.00 -43.44 20.16
N LEU A 11 -22.32 -43.51 19.01
CA LEU A 11 -20.95 -43.03 18.90
C LEU A 11 -21.00 -41.50 18.76
N PRO A 12 -20.32 -40.72 19.63
CA PRO A 12 -20.24 -39.29 19.44
C PRO A 12 -19.46 -39.03 18.15
N VAL A 13 -20.10 -38.36 17.19
CA VAL A 13 -19.42 -37.79 16.02
C VAL A 13 -18.51 -36.69 16.55
N GLN A 14 -17.20 -36.97 16.63
CA GLN A 14 -16.20 -35.92 16.82
C GLN A 14 -16.10 -35.13 15.52
N ALA A 15 -16.81 -34.00 15.46
CA ALA A 15 -16.54 -32.98 14.46
C ALA A 15 -15.12 -32.45 14.72
N ALA A 16 -14.25 -32.52 13.71
CA ALA A 16 -12.97 -31.83 13.76
C ALA A 16 -13.26 -30.34 13.92
N GLU A 17 -12.86 -29.77 15.06
CA GLU A 17 -13.07 -28.36 15.35
C GLU A 17 -12.13 -27.53 14.45
N LEU A 18 -12.70 -26.96 13.38
CA LEU A 18 -11.97 -26.12 12.43
C LEU A 18 -11.44 -24.88 13.14
N LYS A 19 -10.12 -24.70 13.11
CA LYS A 19 -9.49 -23.53 13.73
C LYS A 19 -9.29 -22.44 12.69
N ILE A 20 -10.12 -21.41 12.77
CA ILE A 20 -10.11 -20.26 11.85
C ILE A 20 -9.48 -19.06 12.56
N GLY A 21 -8.55 -18.40 11.88
CA GLY A 21 -7.91 -17.16 12.32
C GLY A 21 -8.27 -15.99 11.41
N PHE A 22 -8.13 -14.78 11.93
CA PHE A 22 -8.27 -13.53 11.18
C PHE A 22 -7.01 -12.69 11.30
N VAL A 23 -6.63 -12.04 10.20
CA VAL A 23 -5.53 -11.08 10.17
C VAL A 23 -5.95 -9.81 9.43
N SER A 24 -5.80 -8.66 10.10
CA SER A 24 -5.92 -7.36 9.46
C SER A 24 -4.63 -6.95 8.78
N ILE A 25 -4.62 -7.01 7.45
CA ILE A 25 -3.48 -6.59 6.64
C ILE A 25 -3.35 -5.07 6.67
N ALA A 26 -4.48 -4.35 6.71
CA ALA A 26 -4.47 -2.89 6.82
C ALA A 26 -3.83 -2.41 8.13
N GLU A 27 -4.14 -3.07 9.25
CA GLU A 27 -3.51 -2.75 10.53
C GLU A 27 -2.02 -3.12 10.55
N ILE A 28 -1.66 -4.28 9.97
CA ILE A 28 -0.26 -4.68 9.83
C ILE A 28 0.54 -3.65 9.02
N LEU A 29 0.03 -3.22 7.87
CA LEU A 29 0.67 -2.21 7.03
C LEU A 29 0.86 -0.88 7.76
N LYS A 30 -0.12 -0.49 8.59
CA LYS A 30 -0.09 0.78 9.33
C LYS A 30 0.86 0.76 10.52
N SER A 31 0.96 -0.36 11.21
CA SER A 31 1.68 -0.49 12.49
C SER A 31 3.06 -1.13 12.35
N ALA A 32 3.39 -1.73 11.20
CA ALA A 32 4.68 -2.38 11.01
C ALA A 32 5.83 -1.37 10.81
N PRO A 33 6.90 -1.43 11.61
CA PRO A 33 8.05 -0.54 11.46
C PRO A 33 8.76 -0.74 10.11
N GLN A 34 8.69 -1.94 9.51
CA GLN A 34 9.22 -2.20 8.18
C GLN A 34 8.50 -1.37 7.11
N ALA A 35 7.16 -1.24 7.21
CA ALA A 35 6.37 -0.44 6.28
C ALA A 35 6.69 1.06 6.41
N GLU A 36 6.88 1.54 7.65
CA GLU A 36 7.34 2.91 7.90
C GLU A 36 8.75 3.16 7.35
N ALA A 37 9.67 2.21 7.58
CA ALA A 37 11.04 2.30 7.07
C ALA A 37 11.09 2.30 5.54
N ALA A 38 10.30 1.44 4.87
CA ALA A 38 10.18 1.42 3.42
C ALA A 38 9.62 2.76 2.89
N SER A 39 8.59 3.30 3.54
CA SER A 39 8.01 4.61 3.19
C SER A 39 9.04 5.73 3.29
N LYS A 40 9.83 5.78 4.38
CA LYS A 40 10.91 6.76 4.57
C LYS A 40 12.02 6.62 3.53
N ARG A 41 12.37 5.40 3.12
CA ARG A 41 13.35 5.16 2.05
C ARG A 41 12.84 5.68 0.71
N LEU A 42 11.59 5.37 0.35
CA LEU A 42 10.95 5.87 -0.86
C LEU A 42 10.89 7.41 -0.87
N GLU A 43 10.49 8.03 0.24
CA GLU A 43 10.49 9.49 0.36
C GLU A 43 11.88 10.08 0.12
N LYS A 44 12.92 9.51 0.76
CA LYS A 44 14.30 9.98 0.60
C LYS A 44 14.81 9.82 -0.83
N GLU A 45 14.49 8.70 -1.49
CA GLU A 45 14.88 8.39 -2.86
C GLU A 45 14.24 9.37 -3.85
N PHE A 46 12.97 9.72 -3.66
CA PHE A 46 12.21 10.56 -4.59
C PHE A 46 12.20 12.05 -4.25
N ALA A 47 12.60 12.44 -3.03
CA ALA A 47 12.62 13.84 -2.59
C ALA A 47 13.37 14.80 -3.53
N PRO A 48 14.55 14.47 -4.09
CA PRO A 48 15.23 15.36 -5.02
C PRO A 48 14.43 15.62 -6.30
N ARG A 49 13.82 14.58 -6.89
CA ARG A 49 12.99 14.70 -8.10
C ARG A 49 11.71 15.47 -7.82
N GLN A 50 11.07 15.21 -6.68
CA GLN A 50 9.88 15.94 -6.27
C GLN A 50 10.17 17.43 -6.09
N LYS A 51 11.29 17.79 -5.43
CA LYS A 51 11.75 19.18 -5.32
C LYS A 51 11.97 19.80 -6.70
N GLY A 52 12.63 19.10 -7.62
CA GLY A 52 12.84 19.55 -8.99
C GLY A 52 11.52 19.87 -9.72
N LEU A 53 10.51 19.01 -9.60
CA LEU A 53 9.18 19.24 -10.20
C LEU A 53 8.49 20.47 -9.60
N VAL A 54 8.57 20.66 -8.28
CA VAL A 54 7.98 21.83 -7.60
C VAL A 54 8.66 23.13 -8.07
N GLU A 55 9.99 23.14 -8.18
CA GLU A 55 10.72 24.31 -8.66
C GLU A 55 10.44 24.60 -10.14
N ALA A 56 10.38 23.57 -11.00
CA ALA A 56 9.99 23.71 -12.40
C ALA A 56 8.55 24.27 -12.54
N GLN A 57 7.62 23.80 -11.71
CA GLN A 57 6.25 24.32 -11.68
C GLN A 57 6.20 25.80 -11.26
N LYS A 58 6.97 26.20 -10.24
CA LYS A 58 7.06 27.60 -9.82
C LYS A 58 7.66 28.48 -10.91
N ALA A 59 8.72 28.00 -11.58
CA ALA A 59 9.37 28.72 -12.67
C ALA A 59 8.40 28.95 -13.85
N LEU A 60 7.66 27.92 -14.24
CA LEU A 60 6.63 28.01 -15.28
C LEU A 60 5.55 29.05 -14.93
N ARG A 61 4.99 28.97 -13.71
CA ARG A 61 3.98 29.94 -13.23
C ARG A 61 4.50 31.38 -13.28
N LYS A 62 5.76 31.60 -12.88
CA LYS A 62 6.39 32.93 -12.94
C LYS A 62 6.49 33.46 -14.38
N GLN A 63 6.78 32.59 -15.35
CA GLN A 63 6.80 32.98 -16.76
C GLN A 63 5.40 33.28 -17.29
N GLU A 64 4.41 32.47 -16.94
CA GLU A 64 3.00 32.70 -17.29
C GLU A 64 2.49 34.03 -16.72
N GLU A 65 2.77 34.32 -15.45
CA GLU A 65 2.43 35.60 -14.81
C GLU A 65 3.11 36.78 -15.50
N ARG A 66 4.39 36.64 -15.88
CA ARG A 66 5.12 37.68 -16.62
C ARG A 66 4.50 37.93 -17.99
N LEU A 67 4.18 36.88 -18.74
CA LEU A 67 3.50 37.01 -20.03
C LEU A 67 2.13 37.67 -19.86
N SER A 68 1.38 37.31 -18.81
CA SER A 68 0.07 37.89 -18.54
C SER A 68 0.13 39.38 -18.17
N LYS A 69 1.14 39.82 -17.41
CA LYS A 69 1.27 41.20 -16.95
C LYS A 69 1.93 42.11 -17.99
N ASP A 70 3.03 41.64 -18.57
CA ASP A 70 3.90 42.47 -19.40
C ASP A 70 3.71 42.20 -20.89
N GLY A 71 2.96 41.16 -21.28
CA GLY A 71 2.87 40.70 -22.67
C GLY A 71 2.33 41.74 -23.64
N ALA A 72 1.47 42.66 -23.19
CA ALA A 72 0.92 43.74 -24.01
C ALA A 72 1.95 44.84 -24.33
N VAL A 73 2.99 44.99 -23.50
CA VAL A 73 4.06 45.99 -23.67
C VAL A 73 5.37 45.39 -24.20
N MET A 74 5.45 44.06 -24.32
CA MET A 74 6.58 43.35 -24.92
C MET A 74 6.64 43.54 -26.44
N GLY A 75 7.85 43.59 -27.00
CA GLY A 75 8.03 43.50 -28.45
C GLY A 75 7.62 42.11 -28.98
N ASP A 76 7.07 42.04 -30.19
CA ASP A 76 6.51 40.80 -30.75
C ASP A 76 7.47 39.61 -30.75
N SER A 77 8.76 39.83 -31.05
CA SER A 77 9.78 38.78 -31.01
C SER A 77 9.99 38.24 -29.59
N GLN A 78 10.08 39.13 -28.60
CA GLN A 78 10.25 38.76 -27.19
C GLN A 78 9.02 38.02 -26.66
N ARG A 79 7.81 38.48 -27.00
CA ARG A 79 6.55 37.84 -26.62
C ARG A 79 6.48 36.41 -27.18
N ARG A 80 6.76 36.24 -28.47
CA ARG A 80 6.77 34.92 -29.14
C ARG A 80 7.81 33.97 -28.54
N SER A 81 8.99 34.48 -28.17
CA SER A 81 10.02 33.68 -27.49
C SER A 81 9.52 33.17 -26.14
N LEU A 82 8.94 34.05 -25.32
CA LEU A 82 8.40 33.69 -24.00
C LEU A 82 7.24 32.69 -24.10
N GLU A 83 6.32 32.89 -25.05
CA GLU A 83 5.25 31.92 -25.36
C GLU A 83 5.81 30.55 -25.79
N GLY A 84 6.92 30.53 -26.54
CA GLY A 84 7.64 29.32 -26.91
C GLY A 84 8.22 28.61 -25.70
N ASP A 85 8.92 29.35 -24.84
CA ASP A 85 9.55 28.82 -23.63
C ASP A 85 8.52 28.24 -22.67
N ILE A 86 7.41 28.97 -22.40
CA ILE A 86 6.30 28.49 -21.58
C ILE A 86 5.74 27.17 -22.13
N ARG A 87 5.48 27.11 -23.45
CA ARG A 87 4.97 25.88 -24.08
C ARG A 87 5.96 24.72 -23.95
N ASN A 88 7.26 24.97 -24.09
CA ASN A 88 8.29 23.94 -23.98
C ASN A 88 8.41 23.43 -22.53
N GLN A 89 8.48 24.34 -21.57
CA GLN A 89 8.56 24.02 -20.14
C GLN A 89 7.30 23.30 -19.65
N ALA A 90 6.11 23.70 -20.11
CA ALA A 90 4.87 23.02 -19.76
C ALA A 90 4.83 21.56 -20.24
N ARG A 91 5.28 21.31 -21.49
CA ARG A 91 5.38 19.93 -22.02
C ARG A 91 6.39 19.10 -21.23
N GLU A 92 7.54 19.68 -20.94
CA GLU A 92 8.60 19.01 -20.18
C GLU A 92 8.18 18.72 -18.73
N LEU A 93 7.54 19.68 -18.06
CA LEU A 93 7.00 19.49 -16.72
C LEU A 93 5.95 18.38 -16.71
N LYS A 94 5.07 18.32 -17.71
CA LYS A 94 4.10 17.22 -17.85
C LYS A 94 4.80 15.87 -18.00
N ARG A 95 5.74 15.76 -18.94
CA ARG A 95 6.51 14.53 -19.20
C ARG A 95 7.20 14.02 -17.93
N THR A 96 7.98 14.89 -17.29
CA THR A 96 8.73 14.55 -16.07
C THR A 96 7.83 14.27 -14.86
N SER A 97 6.66 14.91 -14.78
CA SER A 97 5.66 14.60 -13.74
C SER A 97 5.04 13.22 -13.93
N ASP A 98 4.74 12.85 -15.18
CA ASP A 98 4.15 11.55 -15.50
C ASP A 98 5.19 10.43 -15.24
N GLU A 99 6.44 10.61 -15.67
CA GLU A 99 7.57 9.71 -15.36
C GLU A 99 7.81 9.56 -13.85
N PHE A 100 7.79 10.67 -13.10
CA PHE A 100 7.93 10.63 -11.65
C PHE A 100 6.83 9.80 -10.99
N ARG A 101 5.57 9.95 -11.44
CA ARG A 101 4.44 9.19 -10.89
C ARG A 101 4.55 7.71 -11.21
N GLU A 102 4.95 7.36 -12.42
CA GLU A 102 5.15 5.98 -12.83
C GLU A 102 6.24 5.32 -12.00
N ASP A 103 7.43 5.93 -11.95
CA ASP A 103 8.57 5.41 -11.17
C ASP A 103 8.23 5.28 -9.69
N PHE A 104 7.58 6.31 -9.12
CA PHE A 104 7.17 6.28 -7.71
C PHE A 104 6.19 5.15 -7.43
N ASN A 105 5.19 4.97 -8.30
CA ASN A 105 4.21 3.90 -8.15
C ASN A 105 4.85 2.52 -8.32
N LEU A 106 5.74 2.36 -9.28
CA LEU A 106 6.48 1.11 -9.49
C LEU A 106 7.30 0.76 -8.24
N ARG A 107 8.11 1.70 -7.74
CA ARG A 107 8.93 1.50 -6.54
C ARG A 107 8.08 1.25 -5.30
N ARG A 108 6.98 1.97 -5.12
CA ARG A 108 6.02 1.73 -4.04
C ARG A 108 5.42 0.33 -4.11
N ASN A 109 5.03 -0.13 -5.30
CA ASN A 109 4.44 -1.45 -5.48
C ASN A 109 5.48 -2.57 -5.25
N GLU A 110 6.74 -2.37 -5.63
CA GLU A 110 7.84 -3.29 -5.33
C GLU A 110 8.04 -3.44 -3.82
N GLU A 111 8.14 -2.33 -3.09
CA GLU A 111 8.30 -2.35 -1.63
C GLU A 111 7.08 -2.96 -0.93
N LEU A 112 5.87 -2.61 -1.38
CA LEU A 112 4.63 -3.22 -0.88
C LEU A 112 4.59 -4.73 -1.13
N GLY A 113 5.03 -5.18 -2.32
CA GLY A 113 5.08 -6.59 -2.66
C GLY A 113 6.08 -7.37 -1.82
N LYS A 114 7.26 -6.78 -1.52
CA LYS A 114 8.23 -7.36 -0.58
C LYS A 114 7.63 -7.49 0.82
N PHE A 115 7.02 -6.42 1.32
CA PHE A 115 6.37 -6.41 2.62
C PHE A 115 5.24 -7.45 2.71
N GLN A 116 4.38 -7.55 1.70
CA GLN A 116 3.32 -8.55 1.66
C GLN A 116 3.86 -9.99 1.72
N LYS A 117 4.97 -10.28 1.03
CA LYS A 117 5.63 -11.59 1.10
C LYS A 117 6.14 -11.89 2.51
N GLU A 118 6.80 -10.93 3.16
CA GLU A 118 7.27 -11.08 4.54
C GLU A 118 6.11 -11.33 5.51
N VAL A 119 5.00 -10.59 5.36
CA VAL A 119 3.79 -10.78 6.17
C VAL A 119 3.20 -12.17 5.93
N LEU A 120 3.09 -12.62 4.67
CA LEU A 120 2.59 -13.96 4.35
C LEU A 120 3.45 -15.07 4.95
N GLU A 121 4.78 -14.93 4.93
CA GLU A 121 5.69 -15.88 5.60
C GLU A 121 5.43 -15.95 7.11
N VAL A 122 5.26 -14.80 7.76
CA VAL A 122 4.96 -14.74 9.19
C VAL A 122 3.59 -15.35 9.50
N ILE A 123 2.55 -15.02 8.72
CA ILE A 123 1.21 -15.58 8.86
C ILE A 123 1.27 -17.10 8.74
N ASN A 124 1.98 -17.63 7.73
CA ASN A 124 2.13 -19.07 7.55
C ASN A 124 2.87 -19.74 8.72
N GLY A 125 3.86 -19.08 9.30
CA GLY A 125 4.55 -19.54 10.49
C GLY A 125 3.61 -19.65 11.69
N VAL A 126 2.86 -18.58 11.97
CA VAL A 126 1.86 -18.54 13.05
C VAL A 126 0.75 -19.57 12.82
N ALA A 127 0.28 -19.72 11.58
CA ALA A 127 -0.74 -20.69 11.21
C ALA A 127 -0.31 -22.12 11.56
N LYS A 128 0.90 -22.51 11.16
CA LYS A 128 1.44 -23.86 11.40
C LYS A 128 1.72 -24.12 12.88
N GLU A 129 2.26 -23.13 13.59
CA GLU A 129 2.61 -23.28 15.00
C GLU A 129 1.37 -23.42 15.89
N GLU A 130 0.29 -22.72 15.55
CA GLU A 130 -0.95 -22.75 16.33
C GLU A 130 -2.01 -23.69 15.76
N GLY A 131 -1.73 -24.38 14.65
CA GLY A 131 -2.64 -25.33 14.03
C GLY A 131 -3.90 -24.69 13.47
N PHE A 132 -3.79 -23.52 12.82
CA PHE A 132 -4.90 -22.92 12.08
C PHE A 132 -5.12 -23.64 10.75
N ASP A 133 -6.36 -23.99 10.45
CA ASP A 133 -6.76 -24.59 9.17
C ASP A 133 -7.02 -23.52 8.10
N LEU A 134 -7.45 -22.33 8.53
CA LEU A 134 -7.78 -21.22 7.66
C LEU A 134 -7.44 -19.89 8.34
N ILE A 135 -6.82 -18.97 7.60
CA ILE A 135 -6.69 -17.58 7.99
C ILE A 135 -7.36 -16.70 6.95
N VAL A 136 -8.29 -15.86 7.39
CA VAL A 136 -9.02 -14.90 6.56
C VAL A 136 -8.53 -13.48 6.81
N ASN A 137 -8.69 -12.60 5.83
CA ASN A 137 -8.28 -11.21 5.90
C ASN A 137 -9.47 -10.24 5.87
N ASP A 138 -9.17 -8.95 6.00
CA ASP A 138 -10.17 -7.85 5.97
C ASP A 138 -11.08 -7.88 4.74
N GLY A 139 -10.61 -8.37 3.59
CA GLY A 139 -11.36 -8.35 2.33
C GLY A 139 -12.46 -9.41 2.24
N ALA A 140 -12.41 -10.46 3.06
CA ALA A 140 -13.34 -11.59 3.02
C ALA A 140 -14.28 -11.64 4.24
N THR A 141 -14.23 -10.65 5.13
CA THR A 141 -14.93 -10.68 6.42
C THR A 141 -15.74 -9.41 6.66
N LEU A 142 -16.97 -9.56 7.15
CA LEU A 142 -17.83 -8.43 7.56
C LEU A 142 -17.80 -8.22 9.08
N TYR A 143 -17.58 -9.29 9.83
CA TYR A 143 -17.50 -9.30 11.28
C TYR A 143 -16.47 -10.34 11.72
N VAL A 144 -15.69 -9.98 12.74
CA VAL A 144 -14.65 -10.83 13.32
C VAL A 144 -14.70 -10.65 14.83
N SER A 145 -14.76 -11.76 15.56
CA SER A 145 -14.62 -11.73 17.01
C SER A 145 -13.15 -11.59 17.40
N SER A 146 -12.87 -10.93 18.53
CA SER A 146 -11.50 -10.76 19.02
C SER A 146 -10.78 -12.07 19.35
N GLN A 147 -11.51 -13.18 19.49
CA GLN A 147 -10.95 -14.50 19.81
C GLN A 147 -10.21 -15.14 18.63
N VAL A 148 -10.66 -14.87 17.41
CA VAL A 148 -10.03 -15.42 16.19
C VAL A 148 -9.01 -14.46 15.58
N ASP A 149 -8.96 -13.21 16.07
CA ASP A 149 -8.03 -12.20 15.59
C ASP A 149 -6.59 -12.46 16.08
N VAL A 150 -5.70 -12.79 15.14
CA VAL A 150 -4.27 -13.02 15.39
C VAL A 150 -3.40 -11.88 14.88
N THR A 151 -3.97 -10.75 14.46
CA THR A 151 -3.27 -9.58 13.90
C THR A 151 -2.14 -9.11 14.79
N LYS A 152 -2.39 -8.93 16.10
CA LYS A 152 -1.37 -8.50 17.07
C LYS A 152 -0.21 -9.49 17.18
N LYS A 153 -0.50 -10.78 17.08
CA LYS A 153 0.51 -11.84 17.17
C LYS A 153 1.40 -11.85 15.94
N VAL A 154 0.79 -11.72 14.76
CA VAL A 154 1.52 -11.56 13.48
C VAL A 154 2.37 -10.31 13.51
N LEU A 155 1.83 -9.18 13.99
CA LEU A 155 2.59 -7.94 14.20
C LEU A 155 3.80 -8.14 15.11
N SER A 156 3.62 -8.75 16.29
CA SER A 156 4.72 -9.00 17.22
C SER A 156 5.81 -9.91 16.62
N ARG A 157 5.43 -10.92 15.84
CA ARG A 157 6.37 -11.79 15.12
C ARG A 157 7.11 -11.05 14.02
N LEU A 158 6.42 -10.20 13.28
CA LEU A 158 6.99 -9.37 12.23
C LEU A 158 8.01 -8.37 12.82
N THR A 159 7.74 -7.78 13.98
CA THR A 159 8.66 -6.82 14.64
C THR A 159 9.84 -7.47 15.35
N SER A 160 9.73 -8.75 15.72
CA SER A 160 10.79 -9.47 16.45
C SER A 160 11.82 -10.14 15.52
N LYS A 161 11.63 -10.01 14.21
CA LYS A 161 12.51 -10.50 13.15
C LYS A 161 13.44 -9.38 12.71
#